data_AF-A0A931BDC8-F1
#
_entry.id   AF-A0A931BDC8-F1
#
_cell.length_a   1.000
_cell.length_b   1.000
_cell.length_c   1.000
_cell.angle_alpha   90.00
_cell.angle_beta   90.00
_cell.angle_gamma   90.00
#
_symmetry.space_group_name_H-M   'P 1'
#
loop_
_entity.id
_entity.type
_entity.pdbx_description
1 polymer ?
#
loop_
_entity_poly.entity_id
_entity_poly.type
_entity_poly.pdbx_seq_one_letter_code
_entity_poly.pdbx_strand_id
1 'polypeptide(L)'
;MKRLFTTLGLGLTLAACSPRVITQASQSPHNIVAAPGFVVIDETDKFSGPSEEVGDIEIKDTGLTLSCDYETVIARATKEAQALGANVLKVYEHHLPDHWSTCHRIKAKALRVADLAPFEKEIVWNAARRLAQVDFKASTESRPFEAATSSFIRYHYVGRLFQGKVQFKVETVFDCQNSYFKGKQDPERTLAHEQGHFDITEVFARRFTKAVKEQVADTKELAQKQEAIYRQISTEAQAMHDKYDSEIYADRSKQAGWLVTITQELNGLQAYADKEISLKIKM
;
A
#
# COMPACT_ATOMS: atom_id res chain seq x y z
N MET A 1 -14.94 -64.46 -23.84
CA MET A 1 -15.43 -63.09 -24.13
C MET A 1 -15.17 -62.21 -22.91
N LYS A 2 -14.08 -61.43 -22.91
CA LYS A 2 -13.80 -60.43 -21.86
C LYS A 2 -14.06 -59.05 -22.50
N ARG A 3 -15.08 -58.33 -22.02
CA ARG A 3 -15.37 -56.97 -22.48
C ARG A 3 -14.51 -55.99 -21.67
N LEU A 4 -13.60 -55.30 -22.34
CA LEU A 4 -12.77 -54.23 -21.79
C LEU A 4 -13.60 -52.94 -21.83
N PHE A 5 -13.92 -52.35 -20.67
CA PHE A 5 -14.49 -51.01 -20.59
C PHE A 5 -13.35 -50.00 -20.50
N THR A 6 -13.04 -49.33 -21.61
CA THR A 6 -12.21 -48.13 -21.63
C THR A 6 -13.09 -46.92 -21.30
N THR A 7 -13.01 -46.45 -20.06
CA THR A 7 -13.53 -45.13 -19.67
C THR A 7 -12.59 -44.06 -20.24
N LEU A 8 -13.04 -43.39 -21.30
CA LEU A 8 -12.38 -42.21 -21.83
C LEU A 8 -12.64 -41.05 -20.85
N GLY A 9 -11.69 -40.82 -19.94
CA GLY A 9 -11.71 -39.69 -19.04
C GLY A 9 -11.50 -38.40 -19.82
N LEU A 10 -12.58 -37.68 -20.10
CA LEU A 10 -12.52 -36.32 -20.63
C LEU A 10 -12.01 -35.41 -19.51
N GLY A 11 -10.69 -35.22 -19.44
CA GLY A 11 -10.08 -34.25 -18.55
C GLY A 11 -10.49 -32.84 -18.96
N LEU A 12 -11.52 -32.28 -18.32
CA LEU A 12 -11.75 -30.85 -18.34
C LEU A 12 -10.60 -30.18 -17.57
N THR A 13 -9.64 -29.63 -18.30
CA THR A 13 -8.69 -28.67 -17.74
C THR A 13 -9.47 -27.45 -17.29
N LEU A 14 -9.59 -27.23 -15.99
CA LEU A 14 -10.08 -25.97 -15.43
C LEU A 14 -9.11 -24.85 -15.86
N ALA A 15 -9.47 -24.11 -16.91
CA ALA A 15 -8.74 -22.90 -17.30
C ALA A 15 -8.79 -21.92 -16.12
N ALA A 16 -7.62 -21.44 -15.70
CA ALA A 16 -7.52 -20.52 -14.56
C ALA A 16 -8.35 -19.25 -14.81
N CYS A 17 -9.30 -18.96 -13.92
CA CYS A 17 -10.22 -17.81 -14.01
C CYS A 17 -9.54 -16.47 -13.65
N SER A 18 -8.44 -16.12 -14.32
CA SER A 18 -7.74 -14.84 -14.11
C SER A 18 -7.51 -14.11 -15.43
N PRO A 19 -7.53 -12.76 -15.45
CA PRO A 19 -7.20 -11.99 -16.63
C PRO A 19 -5.83 -12.40 -17.19
N ARG A 20 -5.69 -12.39 -18.51
CA ARG A 20 -4.40 -12.66 -19.15
C ARG A 20 -3.54 -11.41 -19.09
N VAL A 21 -2.38 -11.52 -18.44
CA VAL A 21 -1.32 -10.52 -18.51
C VAL A 21 -0.45 -10.82 -19.73
N ILE A 22 -0.23 -9.82 -20.57
CA ILE A 22 0.77 -9.83 -21.63
C ILE A 22 1.84 -8.80 -21.23
N THR A 23 3.07 -9.26 -21.13
CA THR A 23 4.20 -8.42 -20.71
C THR A 23 5.28 -8.43 -21.80
N GLN A 24 5.72 -7.25 -22.21
CA GLN A 24 6.88 -7.06 -23.10
C GLN A 24 7.98 -6.35 -22.33
N ALA A 25 8.97 -7.13 -21.85
CA ALA A 25 10.10 -6.58 -21.11
C ALA A 25 11.06 -5.83 -22.06
N SER A 26 11.56 -4.69 -21.60
CA SER A 26 12.59 -3.92 -22.31
C SER A 26 13.98 -4.41 -21.89
N GLN A 27 14.92 -4.53 -22.85
CA GLN A 27 16.31 -4.90 -22.58
C GLN A 27 17.20 -3.69 -22.22
N SER A 28 16.60 -2.55 -21.88
CA SER A 28 17.35 -1.32 -21.60
C SER A 28 18.31 -1.50 -20.41
N PRO A 29 19.57 -1.03 -20.51
CA PRO A 29 20.50 -1.08 -19.38
C PRO A 29 19.94 -0.29 -18.19
N HIS A 30 20.01 -0.90 -17.00
CA HIS A 30 19.49 -0.34 -15.75
C HIS A 30 20.34 0.84 -15.29
N ASN A 31 20.05 2.02 -15.84
CA ASN A 31 20.79 3.25 -15.56
C ASN A 31 20.16 4.04 -14.41
N ILE A 32 18.90 3.77 -14.07
CA ILE A 32 18.19 4.39 -12.95
C ILE A 32 18.09 3.39 -11.81
N VAL A 33 18.42 3.80 -10.59
CA VAL A 33 18.10 3.05 -9.37
C VAL A 33 16.70 3.45 -8.92
N ALA A 34 15.82 2.46 -8.72
CA ALA A 34 14.45 2.71 -8.30
C ALA A 34 14.42 3.27 -6.86
N ALA A 35 13.72 4.39 -6.66
CA ALA A 35 13.38 4.87 -5.32
C ALA A 35 12.49 3.86 -4.58
N PRO A 36 12.61 3.74 -3.25
CA PRO A 36 11.73 2.89 -2.45
C PRO A 36 10.29 3.39 -2.53
N GLY A 37 9.36 2.47 -2.77
CA GLY A 37 7.94 2.78 -2.94
C GLY A 37 7.40 2.30 -4.28
N PHE A 38 6.12 2.55 -4.52
CA PHE A 38 5.47 2.26 -5.78
C PHE A 38 4.29 3.20 -6.01
N VAL A 39 4.19 3.79 -7.20
CA VAL A 39 3.08 4.68 -7.57
C VAL A 39 2.34 4.14 -8.79
N VAL A 40 1.01 4.11 -8.70
CA VAL A 40 0.14 3.94 -9.86
C VAL A 40 -0.29 5.33 -10.33
N ILE A 41 -0.08 5.62 -11.61
CA ILE A 41 -0.48 6.87 -12.25
C ILE A 41 -1.60 6.54 -13.23
N ASP A 42 -2.79 7.04 -12.96
CA ASP A 42 -3.97 6.83 -13.80
C ASP A 42 -3.81 7.52 -15.16
N GLU A 43 -4.61 7.13 -16.16
CA GLU A 43 -4.51 7.64 -17.54
C GLU A 43 -4.59 9.16 -17.64
N THR A 44 -5.44 9.79 -16.83
CA THR A 44 -5.68 11.24 -16.82
C THR A 44 -4.62 12.02 -16.04
N ASP A 45 -3.86 11.35 -15.18
CA ASP A 45 -2.84 11.99 -14.37
C ASP A 45 -1.61 12.33 -15.21
N LYS A 46 -1.13 13.56 -15.02
CA LYS A 46 0.08 14.05 -15.68
C LYS A 46 1.29 13.28 -15.16
N PHE A 47 2.11 12.82 -16.09
CA PHE A 47 3.42 12.24 -15.81
C PHE A 47 4.46 12.94 -16.67
N SER A 48 5.46 13.53 -16.02
CA SER A 48 6.56 14.22 -16.69
C SER A 48 7.80 14.14 -15.82
N GLY A 49 8.92 13.72 -16.40
CA GLY A 49 10.19 13.60 -15.69
C GLY A 49 11.07 12.53 -16.33
N PRO A 50 12.33 12.40 -15.86
CA PRO A 50 13.21 11.33 -16.31
C PRO A 50 12.66 9.97 -15.84
N SER A 51 12.51 9.04 -16.79
CA SER A 51 12.05 7.68 -16.51
C SER A 51 12.67 6.68 -17.48
N GLU A 52 12.92 5.46 -17.01
CA GLU A 52 13.33 4.32 -17.83
C GLU A 52 12.12 3.38 -18.01
N GLU A 53 11.72 3.11 -19.25
CA GLU A 53 10.69 2.10 -19.51
C GLU A 53 11.32 0.70 -19.42
N VAL A 54 10.83 -0.09 -18.46
CA VAL A 54 11.30 -1.47 -18.23
C VAL A 54 10.32 -2.51 -18.77
N GLY A 55 9.10 -2.11 -19.15
CA GLY A 55 8.22 -2.93 -19.96
C GLY A 55 6.85 -2.31 -20.24
N ASP A 56 6.10 -2.98 -21.11
CA ASP A 56 4.70 -2.71 -21.41
C ASP A 56 3.84 -3.86 -20.89
N ILE A 57 2.75 -3.53 -20.19
CA ILE A 57 1.84 -4.48 -19.54
C ILE A 57 0.45 -4.25 -20.09
N GLU A 58 -0.14 -5.31 -20.62
CA GLU A 58 -1.52 -5.33 -21.10
C GLU A 58 -2.31 -6.40 -20.35
N ILE A 59 -3.44 -6.02 -19.75
CA ILE A 59 -4.37 -6.95 -19.09
C ILE A 59 -5.61 -7.09 -19.96
N LYS A 60 -5.82 -8.31 -20.48
CA LYS A 60 -6.98 -8.71 -21.30
C LYS A 60 -7.94 -9.60 -20.53
N ASP A 61 -9.21 -9.50 -20.89
CA ASP A 61 -10.23 -10.46 -20.49
C ASP A 61 -10.13 -11.75 -21.33
N THR A 62 -10.26 -12.89 -20.67
CA THR A 62 -10.33 -14.22 -21.30
C THR A 62 -11.75 -14.81 -21.29
N GLY A 63 -12.76 -14.05 -20.85
CA GLY A 63 -14.19 -14.39 -20.98
C GLY A 63 -14.76 -15.31 -19.88
N LEU A 64 -13.96 -15.73 -18.90
CA LEU A 64 -14.36 -16.58 -17.76
C LEU A 64 -13.83 -16.04 -16.41
N THR A 65 -13.51 -14.76 -16.35
CA THR A 65 -12.78 -14.16 -15.24
C THR A 65 -13.73 -13.75 -14.10
N LEU A 66 -13.49 -14.26 -12.88
CA LEU A 66 -14.36 -14.00 -11.71
C LEU A 66 -13.93 -12.81 -10.82
N SER A 67 -12.76 -12.22 -11.07
CA SER A 67 -12.22 -11.05 -10.33
C SER A 67 -11.54 -10.09 -11.30
N CYS A 68 -12.28 -9.07 -11.75
CA CYS A 68 -11.82 -8.15 -12.80
C CYS A 68 -12.39 -6.73 -12.69
N ASP A 69 -12.70 -6.30 -11.46
CA ASP A 69 -12.83 -4.88 -11.13
C ASP A 69 -11.50 -4.15 -11.33
N TYR A 70 -11.57 -2.81 -11.41
CA TYR A 70 -10.39 -1.98 -11.67
C TYR A 70 -9.27 -2.19 -10.65
N GLU A 71 -9.59 -2.30 -9.35
CA GLU A 71 -8.59 -2.46 -8.29
C GLU A 71 -7.84 -3.79 -8.43
N THR A 72 -8.56 -4.88 -8.71
CA THR A 72 -7.95 -6.18 -8.98
C THR A 72 -7.04 -6.14 -10.21
N VAL A 73 -7.45 -5.46 -11.27
CA VAL A 73 -6.67 -5.32 -12.51
C VAL A 73 -5.40 -4.50 -12.26
N ILE A 74 -5.50 -3.38 -11.57
CA ILE A 74 -4.35 -2.56 -11.18
C ILE A 74 -3.41 -3.34 -10.26
N ALA A 75 -3.92 -4.04 -9.25
CA ALA A 75 -3.10 -4.84 -8.35
C ALA A 75 -2.30 -5.94 -9.08
N ARG A 76 -2.87 -6.52 -10.15
CA ARG A 76 -2.15 -7.48 -11.01
C ARG A 76 -1.07 -6.80 -11.83
N ALA A 77 -1.38 -5.70 -12.51
CA ALA A 77 -0.39 -4.97 -13.30
C ALA A 77 0.76 -4.42 -12.43
N THR A 78 0.45 -3.95 -11.22
CA THR A 78 1.44 -3.52 -10.24
C THR A 78 2.41 -4.62 -9.87
N LYS A 79 1.93 -5.85 -9.59
CA LYS A 79 2.82 -6.99 -9.28
C LYS A 79 3.75 -7.33 -10.45
N GLU A 80 3.23 -7.28 -11.67
CA GLU A 80 4.01 -7.54 -12.88
C GLU A 80 5.06 -6.44 -13.11
N ALA A 81 4.68 -5.17 -12.94
CA ALA A 81 5.61 -4.04 -13.01
C ALA A 81 6.72 -4.16 -11.95
N GLN A 82 6.38 -4.50 -10.70
CA GLN A 82 7.35 -4.75 -9.63
C GLN A 82 8.31 -5.90 -9.98
N ALA A 83 7.81 -6.98 -10.58
CA ALA A 83 8.64 -8.11 -11.02
C ALA A 83 9.63 -7.71 -12.13
N LEU A 84 9.31 -6.69 -12.93
CA LEU A 84 10.21 -6.08 -13.92
C LEU A 84 11.18 -5.05 -13.30
N GLY A 85 11.11 -4.80 -11.99
CA GLY A 85 11.92 -3.79 -11.32
C GLY A 85 11.48 -2.35 -11.58
N ALA A 86 10.19 -2.14 -11.90
CA ALA A 86 9.56 -0.82 -11.95
C ALA A 86 9.12 -0.37 -10.55
N ASN A 87 9.11 0.94 -10.34
CA ASN A 87 8.50 1.60 -9.18
C ASN A 87 7.36 2.55 -9.57
N VAL A 88 7.00 2.61 -10.86
CA VAL A 88 5.82 3.31 -11.37
C VAL A 88 5.08 2.42 -12.35
N LEU A 89 3.74 2.37 -12.21
CA LEU A 89 2.82 1.85 -13.22
C LEU A 89 2.05 3.04 -13.82
N LYS A 90 2.36 3.43 -15.06
CA LYS A 90 1.61 4.48 -15.77
C LYS A 90 0.56 3.84 -16.67
N VAL A 91 -0.70 3.91 -16.27
CA VAL A 91 -1.84 3.53 -17.12
C VAL A 91 -1.95 4.57 -18.23
N TYR A 92 -2.07 4.13 -19.48
CA TYR A 92 -2.28 5.02 -20.63
C TYR A 92 -3.55 4.69 -21.43
N GLU A 93 -4.20 3.57 -21.10
CA GLU A 93 -5.46 3.17 -21.71
C GLU A 93 -6.24 2.32 -20.71
N HIS A 94 -7.44 2.76 -20.33
CA HIS A 94 -8.40 1.98 -19.54
C HIS A 94 -9.72 1.83 -20.29
N HIS A 95 -10.12 0.58 -20.54
CA HIS A 95 -11.45 0.24 -21.05
C HIS A 95 -12.32 -0.32 -19.93
N LEU A 96 -13.50 0.27 -19.77
CA LEU A 96 -14.57 -0.26 -18.92
C LEU A 96 -15.12 -1.58 -19.48
N PRO A 97 -15.81 -2.37 -18.63
CA PRO A 97 -16.67 -3.44 -19.08
C PRO A 97 -17.65 -2.94 -20.14
N ASP A 98 -17.85 -3.71 -21.20
CA ASP A 98 -18.75 -3.41 -22.32
C ASP A 98 -19.60 -4.64 -22.68
N HIS A 99 -20.36 -4.53 -23.78
CA HIS A 99 -21.24 -5.59 -24.26
C HIS A 99 -20.50 -6.88 -24.68
N TRP A 100 -19.17 -6.83 -24.82
CA TRP A 100 -18.31 -7.93 -25.27
C TRP A 100 -17.39 -8.46 -24.16
N SER A 101 -17.20 -7.70 -23.07
CA SER A 101 -16.36 -8.08 -21.94
C SER A 101 -16.92 -7.54 -20.63
N THR A 102 -17.02 -8.41 -19.63
CA THR A 102 -17.46 -8.02 -18.28
C THR A 102 -16.33 -7.47 -17.40
N CYS A 103 -15.13 -7.27 -17.97
CA CYS A 103 -13.92 -6.99 -17.21
C CYS A 103 -13.25 -5.69 -17.62
N HIS A 104 -12.64 -5.03 -16.64
CA HIS A 104 -11.76 -3.89 -16.89
C HIS A 104 -10.52 -4.39 -17.66
N ARG A 105 -10.15 -3.66 -18.71
CA ARG A 105 -8.94 -3.94 -19.52
C ARG A 105 -8.06 -2.71 -19.47
N ILE A 106 -6.76 -2.91 -19.27
CA ILE A 106 -5.81 -1.80 -19.20
C ILE A 106 -4.58 -2.07 -20.06
N LYS A 107 -3.96 -0.99 -20.52
CA LYS A 107 -2.57 -0.97 -20.93
C LYS A 107 -1.79 0.03 -20.10
N ALA A 108 -0.59 -0.38 -19.71
CA ALA A 108 0.23 0.39 -18.80
C ALA A 108 1.72 0.21 -19.10
N LYS A 109 2.48 1.28 -18.86
CA LYS A 109 3.94 1.24 -18.86
C LYS A 109 4.46 0.92 -17.46
N ALA A 110 5.36 -0.05 -17.38
CA ALA A 110 6.18 -0.29 -16.21
C ALA A 110 7.43 0.61 -16.31
N LEU A 111 7.52 1.60 -15.43
CA LEU A 111 8.55 2.63 -15.47
C LEU A 111 9.41 2.58 -14.20
N ARG A 112 10.69 2.88 -14.38
CA ARG A 112 11.62 3.13 -13.28
C ARG A 112 11.93 4.62 -13.21
N VAL A 113 11.78 5.19 -12.02
CA VAL A 113 12.09 6.59 -11.73
C VAL A 113 13.00 6.69 -10.50
N ALA A 114 13.87 7.70 -10.51
CA ALA A 114 14.77 7.99 -9.39
C ALA A 114 14.08 8.75 -8.25
N ASP A 115 12.96 9.43 -8.54
CA ASP A 115 12.19 10.22 -7.59
C ASP A 115 10.69 9.99 -7.81
N LEU A 116 10.01 9.49 -6.77
CA LEU A 116 8.57 9.24 -6.77
C LEU A 116 7.78 10.43 -6.21
N ALA A 117 8.43 11.32 -5.45
CA ALA A 117 7.77 12.35 -4.67
C ALA A 117 6.80 13.23 -5.47
N PRO A 118 7.07 13.62 -6.74
CA PRO A 118 6.12 14.39 -7.53
C PRO A 118 4.78 13.67 -7.75
N PHE A 119 4.78 12.35 -7.83
CA PHE A 119 3.64 11.53 -8.25
C PHE A 119 2.88 10.87 -7.07
N GLU A 120 3.49 10.81 -5.88
CA GLU A 120 2.89 10.18 -4.70
C GLU A 120 1.66 10.95 -4.19
N LYS A 121 0.48 10.33 -4.23
CA LYS A 121 -0.72 10.85 -3.53
C LYS A 121 -0.76 10.39 -2.08
N GLU A 122 -0.21 9.21 -1.84
CA GLU A 122 -0.04 8.59 -0.53
C GLU A 122 1.36 7.98 -0.46
N ILE A 123 1.92 7.91 0.74
CA ILE A 123 3.19 7.22 1.03
C ILE A 123 2.90 6.12 2.05
N VAL A 124 3.24 4.87 1.71
CA VAL A 124 3.20 3.77 2.67
C VAL A 124 4.49 3.78 3.50
N TRP A 125 4.37 3.65 4.81
CA TRP A 125 5.51 3.76 5.73
C TRP A 125 6.61 2.76 5.38
N ASN A 126 7.83 3.28 5.25
CA ASN A 126 9.03 2.48 5.01
C ASN A 126 10.21 3.16 5.69
N ALA A 127 11.02 2.40 6.43
CA ALA A 127 12.18 2.93 7.16
C ALA A 127 13.20 3.66 6.25
N ALA A 128 13.29 3.28 4.97
CA ALA A 128 14.17 3.89 3.98
C ALA A 128 13.53 5.08 3.22
N ARG A 129 12.20 5.25 3.25
CA ARG A 129 11.48 6.38 2.64
C ARG A 129 10.95 7.31 3.73
N ARG A 130 11.81 8.20 4.22
CA ARG A 130 11.44 9.29 5.15
C ARG A 130 10.71 10.39 4.40
N LEU A 131 9.82 11.11 5.09
CA LEU A 131 9.09 12.26 4.55
C LEU A 131 10.06 13.39 4.19
N ALA A 132 9.73 14.09 3.11
CA ALA A 132 10.36 15.30 2.64
C ALA A 132 9.30 16.39 2.49
N GLN A 133 9.69 17.67 2.50
CA GLN A 133 8.73 18.78 2.38
C GLN A 133 7.87 18.72 1.12
N VAL A 134 8.41 18.19 0.02
CA VAL A 134 7.68 18.01 -1.25
C VAL A 134 6.50 17.03 -1.15
N ASP A 135 6.47 16.20 -0.11
CA ASP A 135 5.39 15.24 0.13
C ASP A 135 4.13 15.92 0.71
N PHE A 136 4.25 17.15 1.21
CA PHE A 136 3.15 17.90 1.81
C PHE A 136 2.47 18.76 0.74
N LYS A 137 1.50 18.19 0.04
CA LYS A 137 0.89 18.76 -1.17
C LYS A 137 -0.42 19.49 -0.92
N ALA A 138 -0.98 19.43 0.29
CA ALA A 138 -2.22 20.12 0.62
C ALA A 138 -2.03 21.65 0.66
N SER A 139 -3.10 22.38 0.37
CA SER A 139 -3.10 23.84 0.48
C SER A 139 -2.80 24.30 1.92
N THR A 140 -1.94 25.31 2.02
CA THR A 140 -1.58 25.97 3.28
C THR A 140 -2.57 27.07 3.68
N GLU A 141 -3.53 27.41 2.81
CA GLU A 141 -4.51 28.47 3.02
C GLU A 141 -5.37 28.20 4.26
N SER A 142 -5.57 29.22 5.10
CA SER A 142 -6.40 29.15 6.30
C SER A 142 -6.02 28.06 7.33
N ARG A 143 -4.76 27.58 7.29
CA ARG A 143 -4.26 26.60 8.27
C ARG A 143 -3.56 27.27 9.47
N PRO A 144 -3.81 26.82 10.72
CA PRO A 144 -3.28 27.49 11.91
C PRO A 144 -1.84 27.10 12.29
N PHE A 145 -1.34 25.93 11.87
CA PHE A 145 -0.03 25.40 12.28
C PHE A 145 1.04 25.57 11.20
N GLU A 146 2.31 25.36 11.58
CA GLU A 146 3.46 25.42 10.67
C GLU A 146 3.51 24.21 9.73
N ALA A 147 2.96 23.07 10.10
CA ALA A 147 2.75 21.91 9.26
C ALA A 147 1.66 21.04 9.90
N ALA A 148 1.15 20.06 9.15
CA ALA A 148 0.37 18.98 9.72
C ALA A 148 0.49 17.72 8.88
N THR A 149 0.58 16.59 9.58
CA THR A 149 0.60 15.25 9.02
C THR A 149 -0.78 14.62 9.11
N SER A 150 -1.31 14.20 7.97
CA SER A 150 -2.46 13.32 7.89
C SER A 150 -1.95 11.90 7.63
N SER A 151 -1.98 11.06 8.66
CA SER A 151 -1.60 9.64 8.55
C SER A 151 -2.64 8.73 9.22
N PHE A 152 -2.77 7.52 8.68
CA PHE A 152 -3.77 6.55 9.15
C PHE A 152 -3.34 5.11 8.91
N ILE A 153 -4.04 4.20 9.57
CA ILE A 153 -3.89 2.75 9.39
C ILE A 153 -4.91 2.30 8.35
N ARG A 154 -4.44 1.68 7.27
CA ARG A 154 -5.27 0.99 6.27
C ARG A 154 -5.10 -0.51 6.42
N TYR A 155 -6.14 -1.29 6.24
CA TYR A 155 -6.02 -2.74 6.19
C TYR A 155 -6.95 -3.35 5.14
N HIS A 156 -6.58 -4.49 4.61
CA HIS A 156 -7.35 -5.18 3.58
C HIS A 156 -7.12 -6.70 3.62
N TYR A 157 -8.09 -7.43 3.05
CA TYR A 157 -8.06 -8.88 2.93
C TYR A 157 -7.49 -9.27 1.57
N VAL A 158 -6.46 -10.10 1.56
CA VAL A 158 -5.88 -10.68 0.34
C VAL A 158 -6.00 -12.20 0.42
N GLY A 159 -6.69 -12.85 -0.49
CA GLY A 159 -6.84 -14.31 -0.38
C GLY A 159 -7.33 -15.00 -1.64
N ARG A 160 -6.86 -16.24 -1.82
CA ARG A 160 -7.42 -17.21 -2.76
C ARG A 160 -8.28 -18.19 -1.95
N LEU A 161 -9.60 -18.21 -2.21
CA LEU A 161 -10.55 -19.13 -1.56
C LEU A 161 -10.08 -20.60 -1.57
N PHE A 162 -9.30 -21.02 -2.57
CA PHE A 162 -8.84 -22.39 -2.76
C PHE A 162 -7.84 -22.93 -1.74
N GLN A 163 -7.18 -22.09 -0.93
CA GLN A 163 -6.19 -22.54 0.08
C GLN A 163 -6.72 -22.52 1.52
N GLY A 164 -8.00 -22.19 1.74
CA GLY A 164 -8.58 -22.16 3.08
C GLY A 164 -7.98 -21.13 4.03
N LYS A 165 -7.22 -20.15 3.51
CA LYS A 165 -6.58 -19.06 4.27
C LYS A 165 -6.80 -17.72 3.60
N VAL A 166 -6.88 -16.68 4.42
CA VAL A 166 -6.93 -15.27 4.01
C VAL A 166 -5.75 -14.56 4.66
N GLN A 167 -5.06 -13.73 3.89
CA GLN A 167 -4.08 -12.79 4.42
C GLN A 167 -4.81 -11.52 4.82
N PHE A 168 -4.56 -11.04 6.03
CA PHE A 168 -4.97 -9.74 6.51
C PHE A 168 -3.72 -8.86 6.53
N LYS A 169 -3.71 -7.84 5.68
CA LYS A 169 -2.57 -6.94 5.52
C LYS A 169 -2.89 -5.59 6.13
N VAL A 170 -1.96 -5.03 6.90
CA VAL A 170 -2.04 -3.71 7.53
C VAL A 170 -0.97 -2.80 6.93
N GLU A 171 -1.32 -1.55 6.69
CA GLU A 171 -0.47 -0.51 6.12
C GLU A 171 -0.59 0.75 6.96
N THR A 172 0.53 1.47 7.08
CA THR A 172 0.56 2.82 7.63
C THR A 172 0.71 3.77 6.46
N VAL A 173 -0.21 4.71 6.33
CA VAL A 173 -0.34 5.56 5.15
C VAL A 173 -0.20 7.02 5.55
N PHE A 174 0.62 7.77 4.83
CA PHE A 174 0.69 9.23 4.89
C PHE A 174 -0.02 9.80 3.66
N ASP A 175 -1.00 10.67 3.88
CA ASP A 175 -1.77 11.31 2.83
C ASP A 175 -1.10 12.62 2.41
N CYS A 176 -0.47 12.63 1.24
CA CYS A 176 0.24 13.80 0.73
C CYS A 176 -0.73 14.95 0.43
N GLN A 177 -1.97 14.63 0.04
CA GLN A 177 -2.97 15.60 -0.42
C GLN A 177 -3.71 16.28 0.73
N ASN A 178 -3.69 15.69 1.93
CA ASN A 178 -4.24 16.26 3.15
C ASN A 178 -3.18 16.77 4.14
N SER A 179 -1.90 16.52 3.88
CA SER A 179 -0.78 17.04 4.68
C SER A 179 -0.21 18.33 4.08
N TYR A 180 0.06 19.34 4.90
CA TYR A 180 0.60 20.64 4.45
C TYR A 180 1.85 21.03 5.24
N PHE A 181 2.72 21.83 4.62
CA PHE A 181 3.95 22.32 5.24
C PHE A 181 4.18 23.80 4.93
N LYS A 182 4.31 24.61 5.98
CA LYS A 182 4.67 26.03 5.95
C LYS A 182 6.02 26.30 6.60
N GLY A 183 6.47 25.44 7.51
CA GLY A 183 7.62 25.61 8.41
C GLY A 183 8.80 26.37 7.84
N LYS A 184 8.84 27.71 8.02
CA LYS A 184 9.90 28.55 7.44
C LYS A 184 11.09 28.76 8.37
N GLN A 185 10.84 28.74 9.68
CA GLN A 185 11.84 29.16 10.67
C GLN A 185 12.84 28.05 11.00
N ASP A 186 12.36 26.81 11.13
CA ASP A 186 13.18 25.62 11.38
C ASP A 186 12.60 24.42 10.62
N PRO A 187 12.73 24.41 9.28
CA PRO A 187 12.11 23.41 8.42
C PRO A 187 12.58 21.98 8.73
N GLU A 188 13.83 21.80 9.14
CA GLU A 188 14.37 20.47 9.45
C GLU A 188 13.71 19.90 10.71
N ARG A 189 13.60 20.70 11.78
CA ARG A 189 12.93 20.26 12.99
C ARG A 189 11.43 20.09 12.80
N THR A 190 10.78 20.97 12.06
CA THR A 190 9.35 20.81 11.72
C THR A 190 9.14 19.52 10.93
N LEU A 191 9.96 19.24 9.91
CA LEU A 191 9.88 17.98 9.15
C LEU A 191 10.11 16.75 10.04
N ALA A 192 11.09 16.82 10.96
CA ALA A 192 11.31 15.75 11.94
C ALA A 192 10.12 15.58 12.90
N HIS A 193 9.41 16.66 13.24
CA HIS A 193 8.21 16.60 14.08
C HIS A 193 7.08 15.87 13.36
N GLU A 194 6.81 16.24 12.10
CA GLU A 194 5.82 15.61 11.23
C GLU A 194 6.13 14.14 10.93
N GLN A 195 7.41 13.81 10.68
CA GLN A 195 7.85 12.43 10.58
C GLN A 195 7.58 11.62 11.86
N GLY A 196 7.70 12.26 13.03
CA GLY A 196 7.35 11.66 14.32
C GLY A 196 5.89 11.23 14.38
N HIS A 197 4.96 12.03 13.86
CA HIS A 197 3.55 11.63 13.76
C HIS A 197 3.35 10.41 12.86
N PHE A 198 4.00 10.39 11.68
CA PHE A 198 3.90 9.24 10.78
C PHE A 198 4.48 7.96 11.43
N ASP A 199 5.59 8.10 12.16
CA ASP A 199 6.20 7.00 12.90
C ASP A 199 5.35 6.53 14.10
N ILE A 200 4.64 7.42 14.79
CA ILE A 200 3.64 7.06 15.82
C ILE A 200 2.53 6.22 15.19
N THR A 201 2.01 6.61 14.02
CA THR A 201 1.00 5.80 13.32
C THR A 201 1.53 4.40 13.00
N GLU A 202 2.81 4.27 12.62
CA GLU A 202 3.43 2.97 12.39
C GLU A 202 3.57 2.13 13.67
N VAL A 203 3.93 2.73 14.80
CA VAL A 203 3.92 2.05 16.11
C VAL A 203 2.56 1.41 16.35
N PHE A 204 1.47 2.16 16.13
CA PHE A 204 0.12 1.68 16.35
C PHE A 204 -0.37 0.68 15.29
N ALA A 205 0.10 0.75 14.04
CA ALA A 205 -0.15 -0.29 13.04
C ALA A 205 0.52 -1.62 13.43
N ARG A 206 1.73 -1.58 14.00
CA ARG A 206 2.39 -2.78 14.53
C ARG A 206 1.69 -3.31 15.78
N ARG A 207 1.22 -2.44 16.68
CA ARG A 207 0.39 -2.84 17.83
C ARG A 207 -0.94 -3.46 17.40
N PHE A 208 -1.58 -2.92 16.37
CA PHE A 208 -2.79 -3.50 15.77
C PHE A 208 -2.51 -4.90 15.23
N THR A 209 -1.42 -5.05 14.46
CA THR A 209 -0.98 -6.35 13.94
C THR A 209 -0.74 -7.36 15.06
N LYS A 210 -0.04 -6.95 16.12
CA LYS A 210 0.18 -7.78 17.32
C LYS A 210 -1.13 -8.20 17.96
N ALA A 211 -2.03 -7.26 18.22
CA ALA A 211 -3.31 -7.53 18.87
C ALA A 211 -4.16 -8.52 18.05
N VAL A 212 -4.22 -8.36 16.73
CA VAL A 212 -4.93 -9.31 15.86
C VAL A 212 -4.23 -10.68 15.88
N LYS A 213 -2.89 -10.75 15.74
CA LYS A 213 -2.14 -12.03 15.80
C LYS A 213 -2.38 -12.79 17.12
N GLU A 214 -2.53 -12.09 18.24
CA GLU A 214 -2.69 -12.69 19.57
C GLU A 214 -4.14 -13.03 19.93
N GLN A 215 -5.10 -12.24 19.45
CA GLN A 215 -6.50 -12.32 19.91
C GLN A 215 -7.46 -12.95 18.89
N VAL A 216 -7.01 -13.20 17.66
CA VAL A 216 -7.85 -13.65 16.54
C VAL A 216 -7.30 -14.94 15.93
N ALA A 217 -8.05 -16.02 16.05
CA ALA A 217 -7.62 -17.33 15.53
C ALA A 217 -8.01 -17.59 14.05
N ASP A 218 -9.12 -17.01 13.60
CA ASP A 218 -9.72 -17.30 12.30
C ASP A 218 -10.57 -16.12 11.78
N THR A 219 -11.07 -16.22 10.55
CA THR A 219 -11.85 -15.15 9.91
C THR A 219 -13.15 -14.81 10.63
N LYS A 220 -13.75 -15.77 11.35
CA LYS A 220 -14.99 -15.53 12.10
C LYS A 220 -14.71 -14.66 13.33
N GLU A 221 -13.67 -14.99 14.08
CA GLU A 221 -13.24 -14.16 15.20
C GLU A 221 -12.76 -12.77 14.74
N LEU A 222 -12.11 -12.69 13.57
CA LEU A 222 -11.69 -11.42 13.02
C LEU A 222 -12.91 -10.51 12.79
N ALA A 223 -13.94 -11.02 12.10
CA ALA A 223 -15.17 -10.27 11.85
C ALA A 223 -15.87 -9.80 13.14
N GLN A 224 -15.70 -10.52 14.25
CA GLN A 224 -16.29 -10.17 15.54
C GLN A 224 -15.47 -9.15 16.33
N LYS A 225 -14.13 -9.26 16.30
CA LYS A 225 -13.23 -8.53 17.21
C LYS A 225 -12.52 -7.35 16.56
N GLN A 226 -12.34 -7.36 15.24
CA GLN A 226 -11.49 -6.40 14.52
C GLN A 226 -11.87 -4.94 14.82
N GLU A 227 -13.15 -4.61 14.76
CA GLU A 227 -13.62 -3.23 14.96
C GLU A 227 -13.31 -2.72 16.38
N ALA A 228 -13.50 -3.58 17.39
CA ALA A 228 -13.20 -3.23 18.78
C ALA A 228 -11.70 -3.02 19.00
N ILE A 229 -10.87 -3.93 18.45
CA ILE A 229 -9.41 -3.82 18.51
C ILE A 229 -8.96 -2.54 17.79
N TYR A 230 -9.47 -2.27 16.60
CA TYR A 230 -9.10 -1.09 15.81
C TYR A 230 -9.47 0.21 16.53
N ARG A 231 -10.67 0.28 17.14
CA ARG A 231 -11.09 1.45 17.94
C ARG A 231 -10.16 1.69 19.11
N GLN A 232 -9.83 0.64 19.86
CA GLN A 232 -8.88 0.76 20.98
C GLN A 232 -7.52 1.30 20.50
N ILE A 233 -6.95 0.69 19.46
CA ILE A 233 -5.68 1.14 18.87
C ILE A 233 -5.75 2.61 18.43
N SER A 234 -6.84 3.01 17.78
CA SER A 234 -7.03 4.39 17.30
C SER A 234 -7.11 5.38 18.45
N THR A 235 -7.80 5.02 19.54
CA THR A 235 -7.87 5.86 20.75
C THR A 235 -6.50 6.01 21.41
N GLU A 236 -5.75 4.92 21.55
CA GLU A 236 -4.40 4.97 22.12
C GLU A 236 -3.42 5.75 21.21
N ALA A 237 -3.57 5.62 19.89
CA ALA A 237 -2.80 6.38 18.92
C ALA A 237 -3.05 7.87 19.07
N GLN A 238 -4.32 8.29 19.06
CA GLN A 238 -4.70 9.70 19.23
C GLN A 238 -4.13 10.26 20.54
N ALA A 239 -4.23 9.52 21.64
CA ALA A 239 -3.68 9.95 22.93
C ALA A 239 -2.15 10.15 22.88
N MET A 240 -1.41 9.33 22.11
CA MET A 240 0.04 9.51 21.92
C MET A 240 0.36 10.71 21.01
N HIS A 241 -0.41 10.93 19.94
CA HIS A 241 -0.29 12.11 19.09
C HIS A 241 -0.52 13.40 19.91
N ASP A 242 -1.60 13.47 20.68
CA ASP A 242 -1.94 14.63 21.51
C ASP A 242 -0.87 14.91 22.58
N LYS A 243 -0.33 13.84 23.18
CA LYS A 243 0.73 13.96 24.18
C LYS A 243 2.05 14.44 23.57
N TYR A 244 2.41 13.91 22.40
CA TYR A 244 3.59 14.32 21.65
C TYR A 244 3.54 15.82 21.32
N ASP A 245 2.41 16.29 20.80
CA ASP A 245 2.18 17.70 20.48
C ASP A 245 2.23 18.60 21.70
N SER A 246 1.40 18.29 22.70
CA SER A 246 1.27 19.13 23.90
C SER A 246 2.60 19.29 24.64
N GLU A 247 3.41 18.25 24.73
CA GLU A 247 4.72 18.32 25.38
C GLU A 247 5.75 19.11 24.57
N ILE A 248 5.78 18.97 23.24
CA ILE A 248 6.71 19.70 22.37
C ILE A 248 6.33 21.18 22.24
N TYR A 249 5.04 21.48 22.18
CA TYR A 249 4.57 22.86 22.18
C TYR A 249 4.88 23.57 23.51
N ALA A 250 4.82 22.86 24.63
CA ALA A 250 5.25 23.38 25.93
C ALA A 250 6.78 23.52 26.03
N ASP A 251 7.53 22.54 25.51
CA ASP A 251 9.00 22.52 25.53
C ASP A 251 9.58 21.84 24.29
N ARG A 252 10.04 22.67 23.36
CA ARG A 252 10.63 22.25 22.08
C ARG A 252 11.85 21.32 22.24
N SER A 253 12.54 21.34 23.38
CA SER A 253 13.71 20.48 23.61
C SER A 253 13.34 19.00 23.76
N LYS A 254 12.07 18.70 24.09
CA LYS A 254 11.58 17.32 24.29
C LYS A 254 11.47 16.50 23.02
N GLN A 255 11.44 17.14 21.84
CA GLN A 255 11.25 16.44 20.57
C GLN A 255 12.30 15.34 20.35
N ALA A 256 13.58 15.62 20.63
CA ALA A 256 14.64 14.62 20.46
C ALA A 256 14.42 13.38 21.34
N GLY A 257 13.97 13.57 22.59
CA GLY A 257 13.65 12.47 23.50
C GLY A 257 12.46 11.65 22.99
N TRP A 258 11.42 12.31 22.50
CA TRP A 258 10.27 11.63 21.90
C TRP A 258 10.63 10.81 20.67
N LEU A 259 11.47 11.32 19.76
CA LEU A 259 11.92 10.58 18.58
C LEU A 259 12.72 9.32 18.96
N VAL A 260 13.50 9.38 20.06
CA VAL A 260 14.16 8.20 20.63
C VAL A 260 13.13 7.19 21.16
N THR A 261 12.12 7.65 21.91
CA THR A 261 11.05 6.79 22.42
C THR A 261 10.27 6.12 21.30
N ILE A 262 9.89 6.85 20.25
CA ILE A 262 9.19 6.30 19.08
C ILE A 262 10.05 5.24 18.39
N THR A 263 11.35 5.49 18.24
CA THR A 263 12.30 4.52 17.67
C THR A 263 12.39 3.24 18.52
N GLN A 264 12.42 3.38 19.85
CA GLN A 264 12.43 2.24 20.77
C GLN A 264 11.15 1.40 20.66
N GLU A 265 9.99 2.05 20.56
CA GLU A 265 8.69 1.38 20.35
C GLU A 265 8.66 0.61 19.02
N LEU A 266 9.12 1.24 17.93
CA LEU A 266 9.23 0.57 16.62
C LEU A 266 10.13 -0.67 16.70
N ASN A 267 11.30 -0.55 17.33
CA ASN A 267 12.25 -1.65 17.50
C ASN A 267 11.68 -2.76 18.39
N GLY A 268 10.99 -2.42 19.49
CA GLY A 268 10.32 -3.38 20.36
C GLY A 268 9.22 -4.17 19.66
N LEU A 269 8.64 -3.60 18.60
CA LEU A 269 7.60 -4.20 17.77
C LEU A 269 8.13 -4.79 16.45
N GLN A 270 9.44 -5.01 16.32
CA GLN A 270 10.05 -5.45 15.06
C GLN A 270 9.50 -6.80 14.55
N ALA A 271 9.06 -7.69 15.45
CA ALA A 271 8.41 -8.96 15.09
C ALA A 271 7.08 -8.79 14.33
N TYR A 272 6.52 -7.57 14.32
CA TYR A 272 5.25 -7.22 13.68
C TYR A 272 5.42 -6.20 12.54
N ALA A 273 6.65 -5.95 12.09
CA ALA A 273 6.95 -4.96 11.05
C ALA A 273 6.44 -5.36 9.66
N ASP A 274 6.30 -6.67 9.41
CA ASP A 274 5.75 -7.24 8.16
C ASP A 274 4.28 -6.84 7.95
N LYS A 275 3.54 -6.63 9.05
CA LYS A 275 2.13 -6.23 9.06
C LYS A 275 1.24 -7.14 8.21
N GLU A 276 1.59 -8.43 8.16
CA GLU A 276 0.85 -9.48 7.46
C GLU A 276 0.44 -10.60 8.43
N ILE A 277 -0.81 -11.04 8.32
CA ILE A 277 -1.41 -12.07 9.18
C ILE A 277 -2.11 -13.11 8.32
N SER A 278 -1.75 -14.38 8.47
CA SER A 278 -2.41 -15.48 7.78
C SER A 278 -3.46 -16.13 8.68
N LEU A 279 -4.73 -15.97 8.33
CA LEU A 279 -5.86 -16.49 9.08
C LEU A 279 -6.51 -17.67 8.34
N LYS A 280 -6.99 -18.66 9.09
CA LYS A 280 -7.79 -19.75 8.54
C LYS A 280 -9.20 -19.26 8.23
N ILE A 281 -9.75 -19.67 7.09
CA ILE A 281 -11.14 -19.40 6.74
C ILE A 281 -12.04 -20.25 7.64
N LYS A 282 -12.99 -19.58 8.28
CA LYS A 282 -14.07 -20.19 9.04
C LYS A 282 -15.34 -19.38 8.78
N MET A 283 -16.38 -20.08 8.34
CA MET A 283 -17.71 -19.53 8.08
C MET A 283 -18.51 -19.37 9.38
#